data_AF-A0A9E2YUN5-F1
#
_entry.id   AF-A0A9E2YUN5-F1
#
_cell.length_a   1.000
_cell.length_b   1.000
_cell.length_c   1.000
_cell.angle_alpha   90.00
_cell.angle_beta   90.00
_cell.angle_gamma   90.00
#
_symmetry.space_group_name_H-M   'P 1'
#
loop_
_entity.id
_entity.type
_entity.pdbx_description
1 polymer ?
#
loop_
_entity_poly.entity_id
_entity_poly.type
_entity_poly.pdbx_seq_one_letter_code
_entity_poly.pdbx_strand_id
1 'polypeptide(L)'
;MSAWLWTAACVAPLALGSSRTHVDDAQRIASLRHLPTCEIRYPTGEWEAYMVTEHTQPIGRSRFFWLALAVCAAVFAMFGWGVLLIAKQGHLTKDPGWHAKPAGDGWVVTQVDPLGPGTSVLQTGDRIVAFNGQSGLGTLDPDWAIQLAPVNRDFRLLVEHAGQRREVSLTVGIKQDYENLYWMASLLVVGLAFAGMGALIGLLKPYDRLARIGFIFSMLAALHMLGAALRPMRGLFGEASTWLYAVSYASMFLADAVEYHFASRFPVWIGENLFWRQLRVFLYLFASVLFTRHAITVFLVAAGSRPPALFGYSVAVPILEDTYFLIIIAAIVAVMIRNYGRVTEPDLMRRVKWVAYASAAAILPISTYMIASFLASVSGNSWLMRTPFWYNFNRFENFALILLPVTFG
;
A
#
# COMPACT_ATOMS: atom_id res chain seq x y z
N MET A 1 21.22 -6.78 -11.77
CA MET A 1 22.45 -5.97 -11.56
C MET A 1 22.13 -4.86 -10.58
N SER A 2 23.03 -4.65 -9.61
CA SER A 2 23.07 -3.59 -8.57
C SER A 2 21.87 -3.47 -7.59
N ALA A 3 21.90 -4.27 -6.52
CA ALA A 3 21.27 -3.95 -5.24
C ALA A 3 22.07 -4.65 -4.11
N TRP A 4 23.22 -4.09 -3.77
CA TRP A 4 23.99 -4.42 -2.57
C TRP A 4 24.48 -3.10 -1.96
N LEU A 5 24.56 -3.10 -0.62
CA LEU A 5 24.83 -1.98 0.30
C LEU A 5 23.58 -1.18 0.64
N TRP A 6 23.07 -1.31 1.86
CA TRP A 6 22.53 -0.20 2.71
C TRP A 6 21.94 -0.68 4.06
N THR A 7 22.12 -1.94 4.46
CA THR A 7 21.61 -2.45 5.75
C THR A 7 22.53 -2.26 6.97
N ALA A 8 23.62 -1.50 6.89
CA ALA A 8 24.57 -1.37 8.01
C ALA A 8 24.82 0.06 8.54
N ALA A 9 24.06 1.08 8.12
CA ALA A 9 24.41 2.48 8.45
C ALA A 9 23.58 3.15 9.57
N CYS A 10 22.63 2.49 10.23
CA CYS A 10 21.75 3.16 11.21
C CYS A 10 21.88 2.72 12.68
N VAL A 11 22.88 1.91 13.04
CA VAL A 11 23.17 1.60 14.46
C VAL A 11 24.65 1.76 14.75
N ALA A 12 25.13 3.00 14.78
CA ALA A 12 26.35 3.37 15.48
C ALA A 12 26.23 4.83 15.93
N PRO A 13 26.29 5.14 17.24
CA PRO A 13 26.55 6.49 17.67
C PRO A 13 28.02 6.77 17.33
N LEU A 14 28.26 7.51 16.25
CA LEU A 14 29.57 8.11 15.97
C LEU A 14 29.84 9.17 17.03
N ALA A 15 30.34 8.72 18.18
CA ALA A 15 31.15 9.52 19.08
C ALA A 15 32.50 9.76 18.39
N LEU A 16 32.54 10.69 17.44
CA LEU A 16 33.80 11.27 16.96
C LEU A 16 34.06 12.53 17.76
N GLY A 17 34.99 12.42 18.71
CA GLY A 17 35.58 13.56 19.39
C GLY A 17 36.23 14.50 18.38
N SER A 18 35.77 15.75 18.34
CA SER A 18 36.51 16.84 17.73
C SER A 18 37.25 17.62 18.82
N SER A 19 38.49 17.23 19.09
CA SER A 19 39.49 18.14 19.67
C SER A 19 39.92 19.13 18.58
N ARG A 20 39.09 20.15 18.34
CA ARG A 20 39.51 21.35 17.59
C ARG A 20 39.81 22.47 18.58
N THR A 21 41.11 22.70 18.73
CA THR A 21 41.82 23.89 19.22
C THR A 21 40.96 25.14 19.43
N HIS A 22 40.82 25.50 20.71
CA HIS A 22 39.98 26.57 21.24
C HIS A 22 40.70 27.94 21.30
N VAL A 23 41.73 28.18 20.47
CA VAL A 23 42.67 29.31 20.69
C VAL A 23 42.41 30.53 19.78
N ASP A 24 41.80 30.37 18.60
CA ASP A 24 41.68 31.50 17.65
C ASP A 24 40.34 32.28 17.69
N ASP A 25 39.31 31.79 18.39
CA ASP A 25 38.03 32.51 18.49
C ASP A 25 38.02 33.62 19.55
N ALA A 26 38.98 33.62 20.49
CA ALA A 26 39.08 34.65 21.51
C ALA A 26 39.48 36.03 20.93
N GLN A 27 40.23 36.07 19.81
CA GLN A 27 40.62 37.33 19.16
C GLN A 27 39.53 37.91 18.24
N ARG A 28 38.62 37.08 17.69
CA ARG A 28 37.48 37.57 16.90
C ARG A 28 36.36 38.18 17.74
N ILE A 29 36.25 37.79 19.02
CA ILE A 29 35.26 38.37 19.95
C ILE A 29 35.69 39.75 20.46
N ALA A 30 37.00 40.06 20.46
CA ALA A 30 37.50 41.35 20.93
C ALA A 30 37.22 42.51 19.95
N SER A 31 37.06 42.26 18.65
CA SER A 31 36.81 43.31 17.64
C SER A 31 35.34 43.66 17.44
N LEU A 32 34.40 42.97 18.10
CA LEU A 32 32.96 43.27 18.05
C LEU A 32 32.48 44.21 19.18
N ARG A 33 33.38 44.73 20.01
CA ARG A 33 33.05 45.63 21.15
C ARG A 33 32.61 47.04 20.77
N HIS A 34 32.55 47.39 19.49
CA HIS A 34 32.12 48.72 19.02
C HIS A 34 30.79 48.71 18.26
N LEU A 35 30.08 47.59 18.21
CA LEU A 35 28.69 47.63 17.78
C LEU A 35 27.85 48.27 18.89
N PRO A 36 27.00 49.25 18.59
CA PRO A 36 26.07 49.79 19.57
C PRO A 36 25.27 48.62 20.14
N THR A 37 25.33 48.44 21.44
CA THR A 37 24.48 47.52 22.18
C THR A 37 23.04 47.89 21.85
N CYS A 38 22.45 47.16 20.91
CA CYS A 38 21.01 47.17 20.71
C CYS A 38 20.45 46.54 21.98
N GLU A 39 20.16 47.37 22.97
CA GLU A 39 19.48 47.01 24.20
C GLU A 39 18.11 46.52 23.77
N ILE A 40 17.99 45.21 23.52
CA ILE A 40 16.71 44.56 23.33
C ILE A 40 16.04 44.62 24.71
N ARG A 41 15.35 45.73 24.98
CA ARG A 41 14.36 45.82 26.05
C ARG A 41 13.27 44.82 25.71
N TYR A 42 13.41 43.62 26.24
CA TYR A 42 12.27 42.73 26.38
C TYR A 42 11.29 43.43 27.33
N PRO A 43 10.06 43.76 26.91
CA PRO A 43 9.08 44.37 27.79
C PRO A 43 8.78 43.39 28.93
N THR A 44 9.30 43.68 30.13
CA THR A 44 9.25 42.81 31.32
C THR A 44 7.90 42.83 32.03
N GLY A 45 6.78 43.02 31.31
CA GLY A 45 5.49 43.28 31.97
C GLY A 45 4.20 42.77 31.32
N GLU A 46 4.21 42.20 30.10
CA GLU A 46 2.96 41.88 29.39
C GLU A 46 2.87 40.46 28.78
N TRP A 47 3.84 39.58 29.02
CA TRP A 47 3.79 38.21 28.45
C TRP A 47 2.90 37.24 29.25
N GLU A 48 2.54 37.57 30.50
CA GLU A 48 1.61 36.75 31.29
C GLU A 48 0.16 36.80 30.78
N ALA A 49 -0.22 37.84 30.02
CA ALA A 49 -1.58 37.97 29.47
C ALA A 49 -1.79 37.25 28.13
N TYR A 50 -0.72 36.90 27.40
CA TYR A 50 -0.81 36.28 26.08
C TYR A 50 -0.82 34.74 26.10
N MET A 51 -0.60 34.12 27.27
CA MET A 51 -0.49 32.66 27.41
C MET A 51 -1.83 31.92 27.62
N VAL A 52 -2.93 32.61 27.94
CA VAL A 52 -4.21 31.92 28.24
C VAL A 52 -5.42 32.72 27.74
N THR A 53 -5.42 33.07 26.46
CA THR A 53 -6.69 33.10 25.73
C THR A 53 -6.64 31.94 24.76
N GLU A 54 -6.79 30.71 25.30
CA GLU A 54 -7.42 29.65 24.53
C GLU A 54 -8.71 30.26 24.01
N HIS A 55 -8.68 30.72 22.75
CA HIS A 55 -9.88 31.05 22.01
C HIS A 55 -10.68 29.75 21.97
N THR A 56 -11.55 29.60 22.98
CA THR A 56 -12.63 28.65 23.04
C THR A 56 -13.57 29.03 21.91
N GLN A 57 -13.16 28.69 20.69
CA GLN A 57 -14.02 28.80 19.54
C GLN A 57 -15.32 28.07 19.89
N PRO A 58 -16.48 28.69 19.59
CA PRO A 58 -17.76 28.13 19.94
C PRO A 58 -17.80 26.66 19.49
N ILE A 59 -18.29 25.80 20.38
CA ILE A 59 -18.33 24.33 20.29
C ILE A 59 -19.37 23.89 19.23
N GLY A 60 -19.29 24.46 18.03
CA GLY A 60 -19.92 23.94 16.84
C GLY A 60 -19.08 22.77 16.32
N ARG A 61 -19.72 21.67 15.92
CA ARG A 61 -19.03 20.63 15.15
C ARG A 61 -18.70 21.20 13.76
N SER A 62 -17.44 21.13 13.34
CA SER A 62 -17.05 21.59 12.00
C SER A 62 -17.73 20.78 10.89
N ARG A 63 -17.82 21.33 9.68
CA ARG A 63 -18.27 20.58 8.49
C ARG A 63 -17.44 19.32 8.25
N PHE A 64 -16.13 19.39 8.52
CA PHE A 64 -15.23 18.25 8.38
C PHE A 64 -15.57 17.14 9.37
N PHE A 65 -15.99 17.47 10.61
CA PHE A 65 -16.41 16.46 11.58
C PHE A 65 -17.56 15.60 11.04
N TRP A 66 -18.60 16.22 10.48
CA TRP A 66 -19.74 15.50 9.92
C TRP A 66 -19.37 14.67 8.69
N LEU A 67 -18.51 15.20 7.83
CA LEU A 67 -17.95 14.44 6.71
C LEU A 67 -17.16 13.22 7.20
N ALA A 68 -16.27 13.40 8.17
CA ALA A 68 -15.48 12.33 8.75
C ALA A 68 -16.38 11.24 9.36
N LEU A 69 -17.43 11.63 10.10
CA LEU A 69 -18.40 10.70 10.66
C LEU A 69 -19.12 9.90 9.58
N ALA A 70 -19.58 10.55 8.51
CA ALA A 70 -20.27 9.88 7.40
C ALA A 70 -19.34 8.90 6.67
N VAL A 71 -18.10 9.29 6.40
CA VAL A 71 -17.08 8.42 5.78
C VAL A 71 -16.76 7.24 6.68
N CYS A 72 -16.56 7.46 7.99
CA CYS A 72 -16.37 6.37 8.95
C CYS A 72 -17.54 5.38 8.90
N ALA A 73 -18.79 5.87 8.98
CA ALA A 73 -19.97 5.02 8.94
C ALA A 73 -20.02 4.18 7.66
N ALA A 74 -19.73 4.78 6.50
CA ALA A 74 -19.67 4.08 5.22
C ALA A 74 -18.57 3.01 5.19
N VAL A 75 -17.33 3.35 5.60
CA VAL A 75 -16.20 2.41 5.64
C VAL A 75 -16.49 1.26 6.61
N PHE A 76 -16.96 1.53 7.83
CA PHE A 76 -17.30 0.46 8.79
C PHE A 76 -18.45 -0.43 8.29
N ALA A 77 -19.43 0.12 7.58
CA ALA A 77 -20.48 -0.70 6.94
C ALA A 77 -19.91 -1.61 5.84
N MET A 78 -18.98 -1.09 5.02
CA MET A 78 -18.26 -1.88 4.01
C MET A 78 -17.43 -2.99 4.65
N PHE A 79 -16.75 -2.73 5.76
CA PHE A 79 -16.03 -3.75 6.55
C PHE A 79 -16.98 -4.80 7.13
N GLY A 80 -18.12 -4.39 7.70
CA GLY A 80 -19.15 -5.31 8.19
C GLY A 80 -19.63 -6.25 7.07
N TRP A 81 -19.86 -5.72 5.87
CA TRP A 81 -20.19 -6.54 4.71
C TRP A 81 -19.04 -7.46 4.28
N GLY A 82 -17.80 -6.95 4.23
CA GLY A 82 -16.62 -7.75 3.95
C GLY A 82 -16.44 -8.93 4.90
N VAL A 83 -16.63 -8.72 6.20
CA VAL A 83 -16.61 -9.78 7.22
C VAL A 83 -17.69 -10.83 6.97
N LEU A 84 -18.92 -10.43 6.62
CA LEU A 84 -20.00 -11.36 6.29
C LEU A 84 -19.65 -12.21 5.04
N LEU A 85 -19.03 -11.61 4.02
CA LEU A 85 -18.58 -12.34 2.83
C LEU A 85 -17.48 -13.34 3.17
N ILE A 86 -16.48 -12.92 3.94
CA ILE A 86 -15.36 -13.78 4.35
C ILE A 86 -15.84 -14.92 5.26
N ALA A 87 -16.76 -14.66 6.19
CA ALA A 87 -17.35 -15.71 7.02
C ALA A 87 -18.11 -16.75 6.20
N LYS A 88 -18.84 -16.31 5.15
CA LYS A 88 -19.64 -17.19 4.30
C LYS A 88 -18.81 -17.95 3.26
N GLN A 89 -17.81 -17.30 2.66
CA GLN A 89 -17.13 -17.78 1.44
C GLN A 89 -15.60 -17.75 1.53
N GLY A 90 -15.00 -17.21 2.59
CA GLY A 90 -13.55 -17.00 2.68
C GLY A 90 -12.71 -18.27 2.71
N HIS A 91 -13.34 -19.42 3.00
CA HIS A 91 -12.71 -20.74 2.89
C HIS A 91 -12.82 -21.33 1.47
N LEU A 92 -13.44 -20.65 0.51
CA LEU A 92 -13.63 -21.13 -0.86
C LEU A 92 -12.73 -20.33 -1.80
N THR A 93 -12.07 -21.02 -2.73
CA THR A 93 -11.28 -20.37 -3.78
C THR A 93 -11.48 -21.11 -5.09
N LYS A 94 -11.52 -20.36 -6.20
CA LYS A 94 -11.53 -20.95 -7.54
C LYS A 94 -10.20 -21.62 -7.80
N ASP A 95 -10.23 -22.90 -8.16
CA ASP A 95 -9.05 -23.63 -8.55
C ASP A 95 -9.11 -23.94 -10.05
N PRO A 96 -8.27 -23.28 -10.88
CA PRO A 96 -8.16 -23.62 -12.28
C PRO A 96 -7.46 -24.98 -12.50
N GLY A 97 -6.73 -25.50 -11.52
CA GLY A 97 -5.91 -26.71 -11.65
C GLY A 97 -4.62 -26.50 -12.44
N TRP A 98 -4.17 -25.26 -12.62
CA TRP A 98 -2.91 -24.93 -13.30
C TRP A 98 -2.37 -23.57 -12.86
N HIS A 99 -1.12 -23.31 -13.16
CA HIS A 99 -0.45 -22.03 -12.97
C HIS A 99 0.25 -21.61 -14.25
N ALA A 100 0.20 -20.32 -14.56
CA ALA A 100 0.98 -19.73 -15.64
C ALA A 100 1.86 -18.59 -15.13
N LYS A 101 2.89 -18.29 -15.91
CA LYS A 101 3.74 -17.12 -15.72
C LYS A 101 3.80 -16.30 -17.01
N PRO A 102 4.08 -14.99 -16.91
CA PRO A 102 4.32 -14.19 -18.09
C PRO A 102 5.59 -14.68 -18.80
N ALA A 103 5.51 -14.87 -20.12
CA ALA A 103 6.62 -15.25 -20.97
C ALA A 103 6.48 -14.57 -22.35
N GLY A 104 7.37 -13.62 -22.64
CA GLY A 104 7.29 -12.80 -23.86
C GLY A 104 6.05 -11.91 -23.87
N ASP A 105 5.21 -12.09 -24.87
CA ASP A 105 3.97 -11.34 -25.14
C ASP A 105 2.70 -12.07 -24.67
N GLY A 106 2.83 -13.11 -23.83
CA GLY A 106 1.68 -13.83 -23.30
C GLY A 106 1.98 -14.59 -22.01
N TRP A 107 1.10 -15.55 -21.71
CA TRP A 107 1.20 -16.40 -20.53
C TRP A 107 1.49 -17.83 -20.96
N VAL A 108 2.42 -18.47 -20.25
CA VAL A 108 2.78 -19.87 -20.47
C VAL A 108 2.46 -20.66 -19.22
N VAL A 109 1.75 -21.79 -19.40
CA VAL A 109 1.44 -22.74 -18.34
C VAL A 109 2.75 -23.32 -17.81
N THR A 110 3.06 -23.04 -16.55
CA THR A 110 4.29 -23.51 -15.90
C THR A 110 4.08 -24.77 -15.08
N GLN A 111 2.83 -25.02 -14.65
CA GLN A 111 2.49 -26.17 -13.83
C GLN A 111 1.02 -26.52 -14.06
N VAL A 112 0.73 -27.81 -14.16
CA VAL A 112 -0.62 -28.37 -14.18
C VAL A 112 -0.75 -29.25 -12.94
N ASP A 113 -1.82 -29.04 -12.16
CA ASP A 113 -2.11 -29.89 -11.01
C ASP A 113 -2.48 -31.30 -11.53
N PRO A 114 -1.82 -32.37 -11.06
CA PRO A 114 -2.13 -33.74 -11.49
C PRO A 114 -3.53 -34.24 -11.08
N LEU A 115 -4.21 -33.54 -10.17
CA LEU A 115 -5.59 -33.85 -9.75
C LEU A 115 -6.58 -32.75 -10.16
N GLY A 116 -6.12 -31.70 -10.83
CA GLY A 116 -6.92 -30.54 -11.19
C GLY A 116 -7.70 -30.71 -12.50
N PRO A 117 -8.66 -29.81 -12.79
CA PRO A 117 -9.41 -29.82 -14.05
C PRO A 117 -8.52 -29.75 -15.31
N GLY A 118 -7.30 -29.21 -15.19
CA GLY A 118 -6.35 -29.08 -16.29
C GLY A 118 -5.56 -30.33 -16.67
N THR A 119 -5.51 -31.38 -15.84
CA THR A 119 -4.54 -32.48 -15.97
C THR A 119 -4.56 -33.18 -17.33
N SER A 120 -5.75 -33.40 -17.90
CA SER A 120 -5.92 -34.16 -19.13
C SER A 120 -5.87 -33.30 -20.40
N VAL A 121 -5.90 -31.97 -20.25
CA VAL A 121 -6.16 -31.07 -21.38
C VAL A 121 -5.07 -30.02 -21.58
N LEU A 122 -4.42 -29.60 -20.49
CA LEU A 122 -3.31 -28.66 -20.50
C LEU A 122 -1.98 -29.39 -20.30
N GLN A 123 -0.93 -28.82 -20.88
CA GLN A 123 0.45 -29.27 -20.71
C GLN A 123 1.34 -28.11 -20.25
N THR A 124 2.36 -28.42 -19.46
CA THR A 124 3.42 -27.43 -19.15
C THR A 124 4.08 -26.99 -20.46
N GLY A 125 4.21 -25.68 -20.64
CA GLY A 125 4.69 -25.06 -21.87
C GLY A 125 3.56 -24.57 -22.80
N ASP A 126 2.30 -24.91 -22.54
CA ASP A 126 1.16 -24.38 -23.30
C ASP A 126 1.12 -22.85 -23.18
N ARG A 127 1.10 -22.17 -24.32
CA ARG A 127 0.91 -20.72 -24.38
C ARG A 127 -0.57 -20.41 -24.45
N ILE A 128 -1.07 -19.55 -23.57
CA ILE A 128 -2.47 -19.14 -23.54
C ILE A 128 -2.67 -17.99 -24.53
N VAL A 129 -3.52 -18.21 -25.53
CA VAL A 129 -3.76 -17.27 -26.63
C VAL A 129 -5.08 -16.52 -26.46
N ALA A 130 -6.13 -17.20 -26.01
CA ALA A 130 -7.44 -16.61 -25.81
C ALA A 130 -8.25 -17.33 -24.72
N PHE A 131 -9.21 -16.60 -24.15
CA PHE A 131 -10.22 -17.15 -23.24
C PHE A 131 -11.60 -16.93 -23.86
N ASN A 132 -12.44 -17.96 -23.89
CA ASN A 132 -13.80 -17.96 -24.44
C ASN A 132 -13.89 -17.31 -25.84
N GLY A 133 -12.99 -17.69 -26.74
CA GLY A 133 -12.92 -17.18 -28.11
C GLY A 133 -12.42 -15.74 -28.26
N GLN A 134 -12.01 -15.07 -27.18
CA GLN A 134 -11.58 -13.67 -27.21
C GLN A 134 -10.06 -13.56 -27.34
N SER A 135 -9.60 -13.34 -28.56
CA SER A 135 -8.23 -12.95 -28.85
C SER A 135 -7.92 -11.61 -28.18
N GLY A 136 -6.87 -11.57 -27.34
CA GLY A 136 -6.53 -10.41 -26.52
C GLY A 136 -6.61 -10.68 -25.02
N LEU A 137 -7.53 -11.56 -24.58
CA LEU A 137 -7.53 -12.01 -23.18
C LEU A 137 -6.29 -12.88 -22.86
N GLY A 138 -5.64 -13.49 -23.85
CA GLY A 138 -4.37 -14.19 -23.65
C GLY A 138 -3.20 -13.28 -23.25
N THR A 139 -3.36 -11.96 -23.35
CA THR A 139 -2.41 -11.01 -22.77
C THR A 139 -2.71 -10.76 -21.30
N LEU A 140 -3.99 -10.71 -20.89
CA LEU A 140 -4.43 -10.48 -19.52
C LEU A 140 -3.92 -11.56 -18.58
N ASP A 141 -3.62 -11.16 -17.35
CA ASP A 141 -3.30 -12.10 -16.27
C ASP A 141 -4.43 -13.15 -16.17
N PRO A 142 -4.10 -14.44 -16.37
CA PRO A 142 -5.05 -15.54 -16.31
C PRO A 142 -5.95 -15.54 -15.10
N ASP A 143 -5.47 -15.04 -13.96
CA ASP A 143 -6.27 -14.96 -12.75
C ASP A 143 -7.57 -14.18 -12.99
N TRP A 144 -7.51 -13.09 -13.77
CA TRP A 144 -8.72 -12.33 -14.13
C TRP A 144 -9.71 -13.16 -14.93
N ALA A 145 -9.22 -13.90 -15.92
CA ALA A 145 -10.09 -14.72 -16.76
C ALA A 145 -10.70 -15.88 -15.96
N ILE A 146 -9.93 -16.50 -15.06
CA ILE A 146 -10.39 -17.55 -14.15
C ILE A 146 -11.48 -17.02 -13.21
N GLN A 147 -11.39 -15.76 -12.76
CA GLN A 147 -12.45 -15.22 -11.89
C GLN A 147 -13.71 -14.83 -12.63
N LEU A 148 -13.59 -14.37 -13.87
CA LEU A 148 -14.74 -14.13 -14.74
C LEU A 148 -15.39 -15.44 -15.20
N ALA A 149 -14.64 -16.55 -15.20
CA ALA A 149 -15.16 -17.85 -15.56
C ALA A 149 -16.26 -18.29 -14.57
N PRO A 150 -17.44 -18.69 -15.04
CA PRO A 150 -18.50 -19.17 -14.15
C PRO A 150 -18.05 -20.43 -13.40
N VAL A 151 -18.42 -20.51 -12.11
CA VAL A 151 -18.18 -21.69 -11.28
C VAL A 151 -18.95 -22.90 -11.83
N ASN A 152 -18.31 -24.08 -11.84
CA ASN A 152 -18.91 -25.36 -12.27
C ASN A 152 -19.50 -25.31 -13.69
N ARG A 153 -18.95 -24.44 -14.53
CA ARG A 153 -19.29 -24.35 -15.95
C ARG A 153 -18.00 -24.36 -16.76
N ASP A 154 -18.16 -24.88 -17.96
CA ASP A 154 -17.07 -24.95 -18.91
C ASP A 154 -16.72 -23.55 -19.42
N PHE A 155 -15.43 -23.25 -19.41
CA PHE A 155 -14.85 -22.14 -20.14
C PHE A 155 -13.81 -22.67 -21.13
N ARG A 156 -13.70 -22.01 -22.26
CA ARG A 156 -12.82 -22.43 -23.35
C ARG A 156 -11.52 -21.65 -23.28
N LEU A 157 -10.41 -22.35 -23.43
CA LEU A 157 -9.09 -21.76 -23.62
C LEU A 157 -8.60 -22.09 -25.02
N LEU A 158 -8.11 -21.09 -25.75
CA LEU A 158 -7.28 -21.34 -26.92
C LEU A 158 -5.84 -21.37 -26.44
N VAL A 159 -5.20 -22.53 -26.53
CA VAL A 159 -3.80 -22.71 -26.18
C VAL A 159 -2.97 -23.08 -27.41
N GLU A 160 -1.70 -22.72 -27.40
CA GLU A 160 -0.73 -23.05 -28.43
C GLU A 160 0.39 -23.89 -27.82
N HIS A 161 0.59 -25.10 -28.36
CA HIS A 161 1.66 -26.01 -27.96
C HIS A 161 2.45 -26.44 -29.19
N ALA A 162 3.77 -26.25 -29.18
CA ALA A 162 4.64 -26.58 -30.32
C ALA A 162 4.13 -26.02 -31.67
N GLY A 163 3.59 -24.79 -31.67
CA GLY A 163 3.04 -24.12 -32.85
C GLY A 163 1.65 -24.58 -33.28
N GLN A 164 1.05 -25.57 -32.61
CA GLN A 164 -0.31 -26.02 -32.86
C GLN A 164 -1.29 -25.35 -31.90
N ARG A 165 -2.32 -24.73 -32.46
CA ARG A 165 -3.41 -24.14 -31.67
C ARG A 165 -4.51 -25.16 -31.46
N ARG A 166 -4.94 -25.32 -30.20
CA ARG A 166 -6.06 -26.17 -29.81
C ARG A 166 -6.98 -25.40 -28.88
N GLU A 167 -8.28 -25.56 -29.08
CA GLU A 167 -9.28 -25.08 -28.12
C GLU A 167 -9.54 -26.19 -27.11
N VAL A 168 -9.44 -25.87 -25.82
CA VAL A 168 -9.60 -26.80 -24.71
C VAL A 168 -10.73 -26.30 -23.80
N SER A 169 -11.62 -27.20 -23.39
CA SER A 169 -12.69 -26.89 -22.44
C SER A 169 -12.23 -27.28 -21.04
N LEU A 170 -12.34 -26.36 -20.09
CA LEU A 170 -12.03 -26.60 -18.68
C LEU A 170 -13.20 -26.18 -17.81
N THR A 171 -13.45 -26.91 -16.74
CA THR A 171 -14.43 -26.53 -15.73
C THR A 171 -13.70 -25.95 -14.52
N VAL A 172 -14.00 -24.69 -14.13
CA VAL A 172 -13.39 -24.12 -12.92
C VAL A 172 -14.06 -24.73 -11.69
N GLY A 173 -13.26 -25.45 -10.90
CA GLY A 173 -13.68 -26.01 -9.63
C GLY A 173 -13.63 -24.98 -8.51
N ILE A 174 -14.33 -25.28 -7.42
CA ILE A 174 -14.11 -24.63 -6.12
C ILE A 174 -13.37 -25.63 -5.24
N LYS A 175 -12.30 -25.17 -4.60
CA LYS A 175 -11.66 -25.90 -3.50
C LYS A 175 -11.82 -25.18 -2.17
N GLN A 176 -11.70 -25.94 -1.10
CA GLN A 176 -11.56 -25.38 0.24
C GLN A 176 -10.11 -24.95 0.45
N ASP A 177 -9.91 -23.69 0.80
CA ASP A 177 -8.62 -23.07 1.03
C ASP A 177 -8.70 -22.21 2.30
N TYR A 178 -8.47 -22.88 3.45
CA TYR A 178 -8.40 -22.20 4.74
C TYR A 178 -7.15 -21.32 4.86
N GLU A 179 -6.15 -21.53 4.01
CA GLU A 179 -4.95 -20.70 4.03
C GLU A 179 -5.26 -19.28 3.56
N ASN A 180 -6.09 -19.15 2.52
CA ASN A 180 -6.60 -17.86 2.10
C ASN A 180 -7.42 -17.19 3.20
N LEU A 181 -8.25 -17.94 3.94
CA LEU A 181 -9.06 -17.38 5.03
C LEU A 181 -8.21 -16.63 6.08
N TYR A 182 -7.08 -17.20 6.49
CA TYR A 182 -6.18 -16.54 7.44
C TYR A 182 -5.56 -15.26 6.86
N TRP A 183 -5.15 -15.31 5.60
CA TRP A 183 -4.59 -14.14 4.92
C TRP A 183 -5.63 -13.01 4.84
N MET A 184 -6.87 -13.33 4.43
CA MET A 184 -7.98 -12.38 4.39
C MET A 184 -8.27 -11.79 5.77
N ALA A 185 -8.32 -12.64 6.82
CA ALA A 185 -8.56 -12.21 8.18
C ALA A 185 -7.46 -11.26 8.70
N SER A 186 -6.20 -11.55 8.40
CA SER A 186 -5.08 -10.70 8.82
C SER A 186 -5.16 -9.30 8.20
N LEU A 187 -5.46 -9.21 6.89
CA LEU A 187 -5.64 -7.93 6.20
C LEU A 187 -6.89 -7.17 6.68
N LEU A 188 -7.97 -7.88 7.00
CA LEU A 188 -9.15 -7.29 7.63
C LEU A 188 -8.80 -6.60 8.95
N VAL A 189 -8.02 -7.26 9.81
CA VAL A 189 -7.60 -6.70 11.10
C VAL A 189 -6.73 -5.45 10.89
N VAL A 190 -5.78 -5.50 9.95
CA VAL A 190 -4.96 -4.34 9.58
C VAL A 190 -5.84 -3.18 9.07
N GLY A 191 -6.75 -3.47 8.14
CA GLY A 191 -7.68 -2.48 7.61
C GLY A 191 -8.57 -1.86 8.69
N LEU A 192 -9.07 -2.66 9.63
CA LEU A 192 -9.84 -2.17 10.78
C LEU A 192 -9.00 -1.30 11.72
N ALA A 193 -7.71 -1.63 11.93
CA ALA A 193 -6.80 -0.79 12.71
C ALA A 193 -6.61 0.58 12.05
N PHE A 194 -6.41 0.63 10.73
CA PHE A 194 -6.37 1.87 9.97
C PHE A 194 -7.70 2.64 10.03
N ALA A 195 -8.84 1.98 9.83
CA ALA A 195 -10.15 2.63 9.91
C ALA A 195 -10.43 3.20 11.31
N GLY A 196 -10.12 2.44 12.36
CA GLY A 196 -10.25 2.87 13.75
C GLY A 196 -9.38 4.08 14.08
N MET A 197 -8.10 4.03 13.70
CA MET A 197 -7.19 5.15 13.90
C MET A 197 -7.61 6.39 13.12
N GLY A 198 -7.99 6.21 11.84
CA GLY A 198 -8.53 7.29 11.04
C GLY A 198 -9.74 7.93 11.73
N ALA A 199 -10.70 7.14 12.18
CA ALA A 199 -11.87 7.64 12.91
C ALA A 199 -11.48 8.46 14.14
N LEU A 200 -10.53 7.99 14.96
CA LEU A 200 -10.02 8.73 16.11
C LEU A 200 -9.42 10.08 15.68
N ILE A 201 -8.52 10.09 14.69
CA ILE A 201 -7.88 11.32 14.20
C ILE A 201 -8.93 12.32 13.68
N GLY A 202 -9.83 11.87 12.81
CA GLY A 202 -10.80 12.73 12.13
C GLY A 202 -11.87 13.30 13.06
N LEU A 203 -12.31 12.52 14.06
CA LEU A 203 -13.36 12.92 14.98
C LEU A 203 -12.83 13.72 16.18
N LEU A 204 -11.61 13.42 16.67
CA LEU A 204 -11.01 14.14 17.81
C LEU A 204 -10.35 15.46 17.39
N LYS A 205 -9.75 15.53 16.20
CA LYS A 205 -9.02 16.72 15.73
C LYS A 205 -9.54 17.25 14.38
N PRO A 206 -10.85 17.53 14.24
CA PRO A 206 -11.43 17.89 12.96
C PRO A 206 -10.97 19.27 12.42
N TYR A 207 -10.29 20.07 13.24
CA TYR A 207 -9.76 21.39 12.88
C TYR A 207 -8.29 21.37 12.44
N ASP A 208 -7.54 20.35 12.84
CA ASP A 208 -6.11 20.24 12.53
C ASP A 208 -5.93 19.75 11.09
N ARG A 209 -5.23 20.54 10.26
CA ARG A 209 -4.98 20.22 8.85
C ARG A 209 -4.18 18.93 8.69
N LEU A 210 -3.22 18.66 9.57
CA LEU A 210 -2.43 17.43 9.52
C LEU A 210 -3.31 16.23 9.86
N ALA A 211 -4.15 16.34 10.89
CA ALA A 211 -5.13 15.32 11.26
C ALA A 211 -6.09 14.99 10.10
N ARG A 212 -6.56 16.00 9.34
CA ARG A 212 -7.41 15.77 8.16
C ARG A 212 -6.72 14.92 7.08
N ILE A 213 -5.43 15.18 6.82
CA ILE A 213 -4.66 14.38 5.84
C ILE A 213 -4.44 12.97 6.38
N GLY A 214 -4.11 12.83 7.67
CA GLY A 214 -3.97 11.53 8.34
C GLY A 214 -5.27 10.71 8.27
N PHE A 215 -6.42 11.34 8.52
CA PHE A 215 -7.74 10.73 8.34
C PHE A 215 -7.95 10.19 6.91
N ILE A 216 -7.67 11.00 5.89
CA ILE A 216 -7.84 10.59 4.47
C ILE A 216 -6.92 9.42 4.15
N PHE A 217 -5.64 9.50 4.52
CA PHE A 217 -4.68 8.40 4.36
C PHE A 217 -5.19 7.12 5.01
N SER A 218 -5.56 7.18 6.29
CA SER A 218 -6.00 6.00 7.03
C SER A 218 -7.27 5.38 6.45
N MET A 219 -8.22 6.18 5.96
CA MET A 219 -9.44 5.66 5.31
C MET A 219 -9.14 5.01 3.95
N LEU A 220 -8.26 5.61 3.14
CA LEU A 220 -7.85 5.02 1.86
C LEU A 220 -7.06 3.72 2.04
N ALA A 221 -6.17 3.69 3.03
CA ALA A 221 -5.42 2.49 3.42
C ALA A 221 -6.35 1.38 3.93
N ALA A 222 -7.34 1.73 4.76
CA ALA A 222 -8.35 0.77 5.24
C ALA A 222 -9.14 0.16 4.07
N LEU A 223 -9.61 0.98 3.13
CA LEU A 223 -10.31 0.51 1.93
C LEU A 223 -9.40 -0.39 1.07
N HIS A 224 -8.14 -0.01 0.90
CA HIS A 224 -7.18 -0.83 0.16
C HIS A 224 -7.02 -2.22 0.80
N MET A 225 -6.84 -2.28 2.13
CA MET A 225 -6.71 -3.55 2.86
C MET A 225 -7.98 -4.40 2.77
N LEU A 226 -9.17 -3.78 2.80
CA LEU A 226 -10.43 -4.48 2.55
C LEU A 226 -10.48 -5.05 1.12
N GLY A 227 -10.13 -4.26 0.12
CA GLY A 227 -10.06 -4.71 -1.27
C GLY A 227 -9.08 -5.87 -1.45
N ALA A 228 -7.90 -5.77 -0.85
CA ALA A 228 -6.89 -6.83 -0.85
C ALA A 228 -7.43 -8.11 -0.20
N ALA A 229 -8.03 -8.01 0.99
CA ALA A 229 -8.64 -9.13 1.68
C ALA A 229 -9.75 -9.82 0.85
N LEU A 230 -10.52 -9.05 0.07
CA LEU A 230 -11.59 -9.59 -0.77
C LEU A 230 -11.09 -10.19 -2.10
N ARG A 231 -9.84 -9.92 -2.51
CA ARG A 231 -9.30 -10.31 -3.82
C ARG A 231 -9.42 -11.80 -4.15
N PRO A 232 -9.12 -12.76 -3.26
CA PRO A 232 -9.16 -14.18 -3.61
C PRO A 232 -10.58 -14.69 -3.89
N MET A 233 -11.59 -14.02 -3.34
CA MET A 233 -13.00 -14.38 -3.52
C MET A 233 -13.64 -13.68 -4.74
N ARG A 234 -12.90 -12.87 -5.51
CA ARG A 234 -13.49 -12.00 -6.55
C ARG A 234 -14.34 -12.72 -7.59
N GLY A 235 -14.06 -14.00 -7.86
CA GLY A 235 -14.88 -14.83 -8.77
C GLY A 235 -16.13 -15.47 -8.15
N LEU A 236 -16.32 -15.36 -6.84
CA LEU A 236 -17.45 -15.94 -6.09
C LEU A 236 -18.52 -14.89 -5.74
N PHE A 237 -18.25 -13.63 -6.05
CA PHE A 237 -19.14 -12.52 -5.74
C PHE A 237 -20.39 -12.49 -6.61
N GLY A 238 -21.51 -12.13 -5.98
CA GLY A 238 -22.67 -11.60 -6.69
C GLY A 238 -22.46 -10.12 -7.05
N GLU A 239 -23.36 -9.56 -7.84
CA GLU A 239 -23.24 -8.20 -8.42
C GLU A 239 -22.88 -7.13 -7.38
N ALA A 240 -23.60 -7.10 -6.25
CA ALA A 240 -23.40 -6.08 -5.21
C ALA A 240 -22.03 -6.22 -4.50
N SER A 241 -21.56 -7.45 -4.28
CA SER A 241 -20.24 -7.72 -3.68
C SER A 241 -19.10 -7.37 -4.62
N THR A 242 -19.31 -7.46 -5.93
CA THR A 242 -18.31 -7.04 -6.92
C THR A 242 -18.08 -5.53 -6.87
N TRP A 243 -19.13 -4.72 -6.65
CA TRP A 243 -18.99 -3.28 -6.43
C TRP A 243 -18.27 -2.93 -5.14
N LEU A 244 -18.55 -3.65 -4.04
CA LEU A 244 -17.80 -3.50 -2.79
C LEU A 244 -16.29 -3.71 -3.02
N TYR A 245 -15.92 -4.80 -3.71
CA TYR A 245 -14.53 -5.07 -4.07
C TYR A 245 -13.95 -3.97 -4.96
N ALA A 246 -14.65 -3.56 -6.01
CA ALA A 246 -14.16 -2.55 -6.96
C ALA A 246 -13.86 -1.20 -6.28
N VAL A 247 -14.78 -0.70 -5.44
CA VAL A 247 -14.58 0.55 -4.70
C VAL A 247 -13.40 0.44 -3.72
N SER A 248 -13.32 -0.68 -2.99
CA SER A 248 -12.28 -0.89 -1.97
C SER A 248 -10.90 -1.05 -2.62
N TYR A 249 -10.80 -1.81 -3.70
CA TYR A 249 -9.54 -2.10 -4.37
C TYR A 249 -9.01 -0.91 -5.18
N ALA A 250 -9.90 -0.07 -5.71
CA ALA A 250 -9.49 1.10 -6.50
C ALA A 250 -8.65 2.12 -5.70
N SER A 251 -8.77 2.18 -4.37
CA SER A 251 -8.10 3.21 -3.56
C SER A 251 -6.59 3.04 -3.40
N MET A 252 -6.03 1.89 -3.81
CA MET A 252 -4.64 1.48 -3.55
C MET A 252 -3.61 2.60 -3.76
N PHE A 253 -3.44 3.07 -4.99
CA PHE A 253 -2.36 4.03 -5.32
C PHE A 253 -2.57 5.43 -4.73
N LEU A 254 -3.82 5.81 -4.49
CA LEU A 254 -4.13 7.09 -3.86
C LEU A 254 -3.73 7.08 -2.39
N ALA A 255 -3.87 5.94 -1.69
CA ALA A 255 -3.44 5.81 -0.31
C ALA A 255 -1.95 6.17 -0.17
N ASP A 256 -1.09 5.63 -1.05
CA ASP A 256 0.36 5.85 -1.00
C ASP A 256 0.73 7.33 -1.23
N ALA A 257 0.10 7.99 -2.22
CA ALA A 257 0.36 9.41 -2.48
C ALA A 257 -0.06 10.31 -1.30
N VAL A 258 -1.17 9.96 -0.65
CA VAL A 258 -1.63 10.66 0.56
C VAL A 258 -0.74 10.32 1.75
N GLU A 259 -0.19 9.11 1.85
CA GLU A 259 0.80 8.73 2.86
C GLU A 259 2.05 9.61 2.78
N TYR A 260 2.63 9.75 1.58
CA TYR A 260 3.76 10.66 1.39
C TYR A 260 3.39 12.10 1.75
N HIS A 261 2.19 12.56 1.39
CA HIS A 261 1.73 13.89 1.78
C HIS A 261 1.65 14.04 3.31
N PHE A 262 1.11 13.05 4.01
CA PHE A 262 1.09 13.01 5.46
C PHE A 262 2.51 13.03 6.05
N ALA A 263 3.37 12.12 5.62
CA ALA A 263 4.76 12.00 6.08
C ALA A 263 5.56 13.29 5.87
N SER A 264 5.38 13.95 4.73
CA SER A 264 6.06 15.22 4.42
C SER A 264 5.70 16.37 5.38
N ARG A 265 4.56 16.27 6.07
CA ARG A 265 4.02 17.26 7.02
C ARG A 265 4.02 16.80 8.47
N PHE A 266 4.44 15.56 8.75
CA PHE A 266 4.53 15.00 10.10
C PHE A 266 5.90 15.35 10.75
N PRO A 267 6.00 15.58 12.08
CA PRO A 267 4.98 15.46 13.14
C PRO A 267 4.15 16.72 13.40
N VAL A 268 4.65 17.86 12.92
CA VAL A 268 4.00 19.17 12.94
C VAL A 268 4.12 19.74 11.55
N TRP A 269 3.23 20.67 11.17
CA TRP A 269 3.16 21.18 9.81
C TRP A 269 4.46 21.85 9.34
N ILE A 270 5.39 21.05 8.81
CA ILE A 270 6.69 21.49 8.32
C ILE A 270 6.52 22.07 6.91
N GLY A 271 7.13 23.23 6.67
CA GLY A 271 7.18 23.85 5.35
C GLY A 271 8.01 23.02 4.37
N GLU A 272 7.48 22.79 3.17
CA GLU A 272 8.21 22.19 2.05
C GLU A 272 8.96 23.26 1.25
N ASN A 273 10.16 22.93 0.79
CA ASN A 273 10.81 23.71 -0.26
C ASN A 273 10.24 23.34 -1.64
N LEU A 274 10.75 23.98 -2.71
CA LEU A 274 10.27 23.73 -4.08
C LEU A 274 10.41 22.27 -4.50
N PHE A 275 11.53 21.63 -4.18
CA PHE A 275 11.82 20.23 -4.54
C PHE A 275 10.79 19.26 -3.94
N TRP A 276 10.58 19.28 -2.62
CA TRP A 276 9.64 18.36 -1.96
C TRP A 276 8.19 18.58 -2.40
N ARG A 277 7.84 19.83 -2.70
CA ARG A 277 6.53 20.18 -3.26
C ARG A 277 6.35 19.62 -4.67
N GLN A 278 7.36 19.74 -5.53
CA GLN A 278 7.34 19.16 -6.87
C GLN A 278 7.28 17.63 -6.83
N LEU A 279 8.06 17.00 -5.94
CA LEU A 279 8.01 15.56 -5.72
C LEU A 279 6.61 15.11 -5.29
N ARG A 280 5.95 15.84 -4.37
CA ARG A 280 4.56 15.56 -4.01
C ARG A 280 3.64 15.57 -5.24
N VAL A 281 3.70 16.64 -6.03
CA VAL A 281 2.85 16.78 -7.23
C VAL A 281 3.12 15.65 -8.22
N PHE A 282 4.38 15.31 -8.46
CA PHE A 282 4.76 14.17 -9.29
C PHE A 282 4.15 12.86 -8.79
N LEU A 283 4.27 12.56 -7.49
CA LEU A 283 3.70 11.35 -6.89
C LEU A 283 2.17 11.30 -7.03
N TYR A 284 1.46 12.42 -6.83
CA TYR A 284 0.01 12.47 -7.07
C TYR A 284 -0.36 12.24 -8.54
N LEU A 285 0.39 12.82 -9.48
CA LEU A 285 0.15 12.62 -10.91
C LEU A 285 0.38 11.15 -11.30
N PHE A 286 1.48 10.55 -10.83
CA PHE A 286 1.79 9.16 -11.09
C PHE A 286 0.72 8.23 -10.47
N ALA A 287 0.37 8.46 -9.20
CA ALA A 287 -0.71 7.76 -8.52
C ALA A 287 -2.04 7.88 -9.25
N SER A 288 -2.36 9.07 -9.80
CA SER A 288 -3.61 9.31 -10.54
C SER A 288 -3.66 8.52 -11.83
N VAL A 289 -2.54 8.38 -12.55
CA VAL A 289 -2.46 7.54 -13.76
C VAL A 289 -2.70 6.07 -13.41
N LEU A 290 -2.02 5.55 -12.38
CA LEU A 290 -2.18 4.17 -11.93
C LEU A 290 -3.59 3.90 -11.39
N PHE A 291 -4.10 4.81 -10.55
CA PHE A 291 -5.45 4.81 -10.02
C PHE A 291 -6.48 4.77 -11.14
N THR A 292 -6.41 5.68 -12.11
CA THR A 292 -7.38 5.77 -13.21
C THR A 292 -7.42 4.46 -14.00
N ARG A 293 -6.24 3.91 -14.31
CA ARG A 293 -6.13 2.61 -14.96
C ARG A 293 -6.78 1.50 -14.14
N HIS A 294 -6.43 1.36 -12.86
CA HIS A 294 -6.97 0.31 -12.00
C HIS A 294 -8.48 0.47 -11.79
N ALA A 295 -8.94 1.68 -11.49
CA ALA A 295 -10.34 2.04 -11.30
C ALA A 295 -11.18 1.68 -12.53
N ILE A 296 -10.75 2.08 -13.73
CA ILE A 296 -11.44 1.73 -14.98
C ILE A 296 -11.55 0.21 -15.11
N THR A 297 -10.45 -0.53 -14.92
CA THR A 297 -10.48 -1.99 -15.03
C THR A 297 -11.44 -2.64 -14.03
N VAL A 298 -11.36 -2.30 -12.74
CA VAL A 298 -12.20 -2.92 -11.72
C VAL A 298 -13.67 -2.52 -11.84
N PHE A 299 -13.97 -1.27 -12.21
CA PHE A 299 -15.35 -0.81 -12.40
C PHE A 299 -15.98 -1.34 -13.67
N LEU A 300 -15.24 -1.47 -14.77
CA LEU A 300 -15.76 -2.13 -15.97
C LEU A 300 -16.07 -3.59 -15.69
N VAL A 301 -15.17 -4.30 -14.99
CA VAL A 301 -15.42 -5.67 -14.55
C VAL A 301 -16.64 -5.76 -13.64
N ALA A 302 -16.80 -4.84 -12.68
CA ALA A 302 -17.97 -4.80 -11.81
C ALA A 302 -19.28 -4.55 -12.57
N ALA A 303 -19.23 -3.75 -13.64
CA ALA A 303 -20.35 -3.51 -14.54
C ALA A 303 -20.60 -4.66 -15.54
N GLY A 304 -19.90 -5.80 -15.41
CA GLY A 304 -19.99 -6.92 -16.37
C GLY A 304 -19.42 -6.60 -17.76
N SER A 305 -18.71 -5.47 -17.87
CA SER A 305 -18.10 -4.99 -19.10
C SER A 305 -16.65 -5.45 -19.21
N ARG A 306 -16.15 -5.52 -20.44
CA ARG A 306 -14.77 -5.91 -20.70
C ARG A 306 -13.87 -4.67 -20.68
N PRO A 307 -12.73 -4.70 -19.99
CA PRO A 307 -11.75 -3.63 -20.13
C PRO A 307 -11.22 -3.60 -21.58
N PRO A 308 -11.04 -2.40 -22.19
CA PRO A 308 -10.46 -2.29 -23.53
C PRO A 308 -9.07 -2.92 -23.57
N ALA A 309 -8.64 -3.40 -24.75
CA ALA A 309 -7.32 -4.05 -24.92
C ALA A 309 -6.14 -3.16 -24.46
N LEU A 310 -6.28 -1.83 -24.52
CA LEU A 310 -5.30 -0.86 -24.01
C LEU A 310 -5.07 -1.00 -22.48
N PHE A 311 -6.07 -1.50 -21.75
CA PHE A 311 -6.01 -1.82 -20.32
C PHE A 311 -5.66 -3.29 -20.06
N GLY A 312 -5.37 -4.05 -21.13
CA GLY A 312 -4.82 -5.39 -21.10
C GLY A 312 -3.51 -5.44 -20.31
N TYR A 313 -3.09 -6.65 -19.94
CA TYR A 313 -1.82 -6.80 -19.25
C TYR A 313 -0.68 -6.55 -20.24
N SER A 314 0.19 -5.63 -19.84
CA SER A 314 1.47 -5.36 -20.47
C SER A 314 2.52 -5.56 -19.40
N VAL A 315 3.65 -6.17 -19.74
CA VAL A 315 4.80 -6.31 -18.83
C VAL A 315 5.24 -4.95 -18.28
N ALA A 316 5.00 -3.86 -19.01
CA ALA A 316 5.29 -2.50 -18.56
C ALA A 316 4.45 -2.07 -17.34
N VAL A 317 3.24 -2.62 -17.17
CA VAL A 317 2.36 -2.22 -16.07
C VAL A 317 2.89 -2.65 -14.71
N PRO A 318 3.14 -3.95 -14.43
CA PRO A 318 3.70 -4.34 -13.14
C PRO A 318 5.02 -3.62 -12.85
N ILE A 319 5.85 -3.44 -13.89
CA ILE A 319 7.10 -2.67 -13.75
C ILE A 319 6.81 -1.23 -13.31
N LEU A 320 5.82 -0.55 -13.91
CA LEU A 320 5.43 0.81 -13.52
C LEU A 320 4.86 0.87 -12.10
N GLU A 321 4.02 -0.10 -11.72
CA GLU A 321 3.44 -0.21 -10.38
C GLU A 321 4.54 -0.44 -9.32
N ASP A 322 5.43 -1.41 -9.55
CA ASP A 322 6.59 -1.70 -8.69
C ASP A 322 7.55 -0.50 -8.61
N THR A 323 7.79 0.16 -9.74
CA THR A 323 8.64 1.36 -9.80
C THR A 323 8.04 2.49 -8.98
N TYR A 324 6.73 2.74 -9.11
CA TYR A 324 6.02 3.74 -8.30
C TYR A 324 6.14 3.42 -6.80
N PHE A 325 5.94 2.16 -6.43
CA PHE A 325 6.03 1.72 -5.03
C PHE A 325 7.45 1.92 -4.45
N LEU A 326 8.49 1.59 -5.21
CA LEU A 326 9.88 1.83 -4.80
C LEU A 326 10.18 3.33 -4.66
N ILE A 327 9.74 4.15 -5.62
CA ILE A 327 9.93 5.60 -5.58
C ILE A 327 9.25 6.19 -4.35
N ILE A 328 8.01 5.77 -4.04
CA ILE A 328 7.27 6.38 -2.94
C ILE A 328 7.80 5.96 -1.57
N ILE A 329 8.22 4.70 -1.39
CA ILE A 329 8.92 4.27 -0.17
C ILE A 329 10.19 5.09 0.03
N ALA A 330 11.02 5.22 -1.01
CA ALA A 330 12.25 6.01 -0.93
C ALA A 330 11.96 7.48 -0.60
N ALA A 331 10.91 8.06 -1.19
CA ALA A 331 10.47 9.42 -0.92
C ALA A 331 9.98 9.62 0.52
N ILE A 332 9.18 8.68 1.05
CA ILE A 332 8.71 8.68 2.45
C ILE A 332 9.89 8.61 3.42
N VAL A 333 10.82 7.68 3.21
CA VAL A 333 12.02 7.56 4.06
C VAL A 333 12.84 8.85 4.01
N ALA A 334 13.11 9.39 2.82
CA ALA A 334 13.91 10.59 2.66
C ALA A 334 13.25 11.82 3.30
N VAL A 335 11.93 11.98 3.17
CA VAL A 335 11.22 13.12 3.78
C VAL A 335 11.12 12.98 5.30
N MET A 336 11.00 11.75 5.83
CA MET A 336 11.01 11.49 7.26
C MET A 336 12.38 11.78 7.89
N ILE A 337 13.48 11.38 7.24
CA ILE A 337 14.85 11.72 7.67
C ILE A 337 15.03 13.25 7.71
N ARG A 338 14.60 13.94 6.66
CA ARG A 338 14.63 15.41 6.59
C ARG A 338 13.83 16.03 7.74
N ASN A 339 12.61 15.56 7.98
CA ASN A 339 11.74 16.11 9.02
C ASN A 339 12.32 15.86 10.41
N TYR A 340 12.89 14.68 10.67
CA TYR A 340 13.61 14.38 11.91
C TYR A 340 14.74 15.39 12.18
N GLY A 341 15.53 15.73 11.16
CA GLY A 341 16.62 16.72 11.29
C GLY A 341 16.16 18.16 11.50
N ARG A 342 14.87 18.47 11.31
CA ARG A 342 14.30 19.83 11.47
C ARG A 342 13.54 20.03 12.77
N VAL A 343 13.19 18.96 13.46
CA VAL A 343 12.46 19.02 14.72
C VAL A 343 13.47 19.20 15.85
N THR A 344 13.40 20.34 16.54
CA THR A 344 14.27 20.67 17.68
C THR A 344 13.64 20.34 19.03
N GLU A 345 12.31 20.23 19.08
CA GLU A 345 11.58 19.97 20.32
C GLU A 345 11.69 18.50 20.74
N PRO A 346 12.16 18.19 21.97
CA PRO A 346 12.43 16.82 22.41
C PRO A 346 11.22 15.88 22.32
N ASP A 347 10.03 16.37 22.64
CA ASP A 347 8.80 15.58 22.63
C ASP A 347 8.38 15.18 21.21
N LEU A 348 8.48 16.12 20.26
CA LEU A 348 8.22 15.85 18.85
C LEU A 348 9.28 14.90 18.26
N MET A 349 10.55 15.06 18.64
CA MET A 349 11.60 14.12 18.24
C MET A 349 11.30 12.71 18.73
N ARG A 350 10.81 12.55 19.97
CA ARG A 350 10.42 11.25 20.52
C ARG A 350 9.27 10.63 19.71
N ARG A 351 8.26 11.42 19.32
CA ARG A 351 7.16 10.94 18.46
C ARG A 351 7.66 10.48 17.10
N VAL A 352 8.53 11.25 16.45
CA VAL A 352 9.13 10.87 15.16
C VAL A 352 9.94 9.57 15.27
N LYS A 353 10.70 9.38 16.36
CA LYS A 353 11.43 8.12 16.61
C LYS A 353 10.49 6.93 16.71
N TRP A 354 9.39 7.04 17.46
CA TRP A 354 8.41 5.96 17.60
C TRP A 354 7.78 5.59 16.26
N VAL A 355 7.37 6.59 15.48
CA VAL A 355 6.85 6.38 14.12
C VAL A 355 7.90 5.71 13.23
N ALA A 356 9.16 6.18 13.28
CA ALA A 356 10.23 5.58 12.48
C ALA A 356 10.51 4.12 12.87
N TYR A 357 10.51 3.80 14.16
CA TYR A 357 10.71 2.43 14.65
C TYR A 357 9.54 1.52 14.28
N ALA A 358 8.29 1.98 14.43
CA ALA A 358 7.13 1.21 13.99
C ALA A 358 7.09 1.02 12.48
N SER A 359 7.45 2.06 11.72
CA SER A 359 7.56 1.96 10.25
C SER A 359 8.63 0.97 9.84
N ALA A 360 9.81 0.99 10.48
CA ALA A 360 10.85 0.01 10.24
C ALA A 360 10.40 -1.41 10.62
N ALA A 361 9.72 -1.57 11.75
CA ALA A 361 9.19 -2.86 12.21
C ALA A 361 8.10 -3.42 11.27
N ALA A 362 7.29 -2.55 10.66
CA ALA A 362 6.27 -2.93 9.69
C ALA A 362 6.85 -3.22 8.29
N ILE A 363 7.77 -2.38 7.80
CA ILE A 363 8.33 -2.46 6.45
C ILE A 363 9.38 -3.57 6.32
N LEU A 364 10.13 -3.87 7.37
CA LEU A 364 11.22 -4.85 7.32
C LEU A 364 10.73 -6.27 6.95
N PRO A 365 9.66 -6.82 7.55
CA PRO A 365 9.09 -8.10 7.12
C PRO A 365 8.64 -8.06 5.65
N ILE A 366 7.94 -7.00 5.23
CA ILE A 366 7.44 -6.84 3.87
C ILE A 366 8.58 -6.85 2.87
N SER A 367 9.61 -6.06 3.15
CA SER A 367 10.79 -5.95 2.31
C SER A 367 11.53 -7.29 2.22
N THR A 368 11.62 -8.01 3.33
CA THR A 368 12.22 -9.35 3.39
C THR A 368 11.45 -10.35 2.54
N TYR A 369 10.11 -10.37 2.65
CA TYR A 369 9.25 -11.24 1.84
C TYR A 369 9.36 -10.90 0.35
N MET A 370 9.29 -9.61 -0.02
CA MET A 370 9.40 -9.16 -1.41
C MET A 370 10.76 -9.52 -2.02
N ILE A 371 11.86 -9.26 -1.31
CA ILE A 371 13.21 -9.61 -1.76
C ILE A 371 13.34 -11.13 -1.94
N ALA A 372 12.87 -11.92 -0.98
CA ALA A 372 12.92 -13.37 -1.07
C ALA A 372 12.05 -13.91 -2.22
N SER A 373 10.84 -13.37 -2.41
CA SER A 373 9.94 -13.71 -3.51
C SER A 373 10.59 -13.43 -4.87
N PHE A 374 11.21 -12.25 -5.01
CA PHE A 374 11.95 -11.87 -6.20
C PHE A 374 13.11 -12.83 -6.48
N LEU A 375 13.96 -13.11 -5.48
CA LEU A 375 15.09 -14.03 -5.62
C LEU A 375 14.63 -15.46 -5.94
N ALA A 376 13.57 -15.94 -5.31
CA ALA A 376 12.96 -17.24 -5.59
C ALA A 376 12.40 -17.29 -7.02
N SER A 377 11.78 -16.22 -7.50
CA SER A 377 11.26 -16.13 -8.86
C SER A 377 12.37 -16.16 -9.90
N VAL A 378 13.41 -15.32 -9.73
CA VAL A 378 14.55 -15.23 -10.65
C VAL A 378 15.38 -16.52 -10.67
N SER A 379 15.50 -17.21 -9.53
CA SER A 379 16.24 -18.48 -9.45
C SER A 379 15.44 -19.70 -9.93
N GLY A 380 14.18 -19.52 -10.36
CA GLY A 380 13.29 -20.64 -10.72
C GLY A 380 12.76 -21.45 -9.51
N ASN A 381 13.09 -21.04 -8.29
CA ASN A 381 12.68 -21.69 -7.04
C ASN A 381 11.43 -21.05 -6.40
N SER A 382 10.48 -20.56 -7.19
CA SER A 382 9.26 -19.92 -6.65
C SER A 382 8.42 -20.86 -5.77
N TRP A 383 8.65 -22.17 -5.84
CA TRP A 383 8.07 -23.16 -4.93
C TRP A 383 8.46 -22.92 -3.47
N LEU A 384 9.63 -22.32 -3.19
CA LEU A 384 10.06 -21.99 -1.83
C LEU A 384 9.07 -21.06 -1.14
N MET A 385 8.48 -20.12 -1.87
CA MET A 385 7.49 -19.18 -1.32
C MET A 385 6.19 -19.86 -0.89
N ARG A 386 5.97 -21.12 -1.28
CA ARG A 386 4.82 -21.95 -0.88
C ARG A 386 5.11 -22.81 0.35
N THR A 387 6.32 -22.73 0.92
CA THR A 387 6.65 -23.49 2.13
C THR A 387 5.93 -22.90 3.36
N PRO A 388 5.67 -23.73 4.40
CA PRO A 388 5.01 -23.24 5.62
C PRO A 388 5.74 -22.08 6.31
N PHE A 389 7.06 -21.98 6.15
CA PHE A 389 7.84 -20.87 6.69
C PHE A 389 7.42 -19.53 6.05
N TRP A 390 7.52 -19.42 4.73
CA TRP A 390 7.20 -18.18 4.01
C TRP A 390 5.73 -17.80 4.14
N TYR A 391 4.88 -18.81 4.23
CA TYR A 391 3.46 -18.63 4.48
C TYR A 391 3.19 -18.03 5.88
N ASN A 392 3.79 -18.57 6.94
CA ASN A 392 3.67 -17.99 8.28
C ASN A 392 4.37 -16.63 8.41
N PHE A 393 5.47 -16.42 7.68
CA PHE A 393 6.16 -15.14 7.64
C PHE A 393 5.29 -14.05 7.02
N ASN A 394 4.59 -14.34 5.92
CA ASN A 394 3.64 -13.40 5.31
C ASN A 394 2.48 -13.03 6.25
N ARG A 395 2.02 -13.97 7.09
CA ARG A 395 1.03 -13.66 8.13
C ARG A 395 1.59 -12.70 9.19
N PHE A 396 2.80 -12.96 9.66
CA PHE A 396 3.48 -12.09 10.62
C PHE A 396 3.69 -10.68 10.06
N GLU A 397 4.11 -10.59 8.80
CA GLU A 397 4.25 -9.34 8.06
C GLU A 397 2.95 -8.52 8.06
N ASN A 398 1.80 -9.13 7.77
CA ASN A 398 0.52 -8.43 7.82
C ASN A 398 0.24 -7.87 9.22
N PHE A 399 0.47 -8.63 10.30
CA PHE A 399 0.26 -8.11 11.65
C PHE A 399 1.21 -6.96 12.02
N ALA A 400 2.44 -6.97 11.50
CA ALA A 400 3.39 -5.89 11.73
C ALA A 400 2.88 -4.54 11.17
N LEU A 401 2.06 -4.55 10.11
CA LEU A 401 1.43 -3.34 9.57
C LEU A 401 0.48 -2.63 10.55
N ILE A 402 -0.03 -3.32 11.57
CA ILE A 402 -0.88 -2.71 12.61
C ILE A 402 -0.11 -1.65 13.42
N LEU A 403 1.23 -1.75 13.48
CA LEU A 403 2.08 -0.79 14.18
C LEU A 403 2.05 0.61 13.53
N LEU A 404 1.78 0.69 12.22
CA LEU A 404 1.72 1.96 11.49
C LEU A 404 0.62 2.88 12.02
N PRO A 405 -0.69 2.51 11.97
CA PRO A 405 -1.74 3.38 12.46
C PRO A 405 -1.58 3.68 13.96
N VAL A 406 -1.17 2.70 14.77
CA VAL A 406 -1.04 2.87 16.22
C VAL A 406 -0.02 3.94 16.61
N THR A 407 1.05 4.11 15.83
CA THR A 407 2.09 5.10 16.15
C THR A 407 1.80 6.52 15.64
N PHE A 408 0.82 6.67 14.75
CA PHE A 408 0.38 7.99 14.29
C PHE A 408 -0.64 8.68 15.22
N GLY A 409 -1.30 7.91 16.10
CA GLY A 409 -2.23 8.40 17.12
C GLY A 409 -1.53 8.90 18.37
#